data_AF-A0A167DM95-F1
#
_entry.id   AF-A0A167DM95-F1
#
_cell.length_a   1.000
_cell.length_b   1.000
_cell.length_c   1.000
_cell.angle_alpha   90.00
_cell.angle_beta   90.00
_cell.angle_gamma   90.00
#
_symmetry.space_group_name_H-M   'P 1'
#
loop_
_entity.id
_entity.type
_entity.pdbx_description
1 polymer ?
#
loop_
_entity_poly.entity_id
_entity_poly.type
_entity_poly.pdbx_seq_one_letter_code
_entity_poly.pdbx_strand_id
1 'polypeptide(L)' 'MEEAELLVLKVLKQVMEEKLDSKNAQLSSVTKEHGFKIYNDQEMAAVVEKLEAQAGPDETATATATDPLE' A
#
# COMPACT_ATOMS: atom_id res chain seq x y z
N MET A 1 -1.72 -12.15 10.77
CA MET A 1 -0.56 -11.56 10.07
C MET A 1 -1.04 -10.52 9.08
N GLU A 2 -2.02 -10.85 8.25
CA GLU A 2 -2.62 -9.93 7.27
C GLU A 2 -3.02 -8.56 7.84
N GLU A 3 -3.67 -8.50 9.01
CA GLU A 3 -4.03 -7.21 9.64
C GLU A 3 -2.82 -6.34 9.97
N ALA A 4 -1.69 -6.94 10.37
CA ALA A 4 -0.48 -6.21 10.71
C ALA A 4 0.21 -5.65 9.45
N GLU A 5 0.22 -6.42 8.37
CA GLU A 5 0.75 -5.97 7.07
C GLU A 5 -0.04 -4.76 6.57
N LEU A 6 -1.37 -4.85 6.61
CA LEU A 6 -2.25 -3.76 6.19
C LEU A 6 -2.12 -2.54 7.10
N LEU A 7 -1.99 -2.72 8.41
CA LEU A 7 -1.79 -1.60 9.34
C LEU A 7 -0.49 -0.86 9.04
N VAL A 8 0.61 -1.58 8.81
CA VAL A 8 1.91 -0.99 8.46
C VAL A 8 1.80 -0.22 7.14
N LEU A 9 1.20 -0.81 6.11
CA LEU A 9 1.03 -0.11 4.84
C LEU A 9 0.07 1.09 4.92
N LYS A 10 -0.96 1.04 5.77
CA LYS A 10 -1.83 2.21 6.03
C LYS A 10 -1.04 3.37 6.64
N VAL A 11 -0.21 3.10 7.64
CA VAL A 11 0.63 4.14 8.27
C VAL A 11 1.66 4.65 7.27
N LEU A 12 2.29 3.76 6.50
CA LEU A 12 3.27 4.16 5.49
C LEU A 12 2.63 5.05 4.41
N LYS A 13 1.44 4.68 3.93
CA LYS A 13 0.66 5.48 2.97
C LYS A 13 0.37 6.90 3.49
N GLN A 14 0.12 7.06 4.79
CA GLN A 14 -0.16 8.37 5.39
C GLN A 14 1.05 9.29 5.47
N VAL A 15 2.28 8.76 5.43
CA VAL A 15 3.52 9.54 5.56
C VAL A 15 4.28 9.70 4.26
N MET A 16 3.90 8.97 3.21
CA MET A 16 4.48 9.11 1.88
C MET A 16 3.87 10.31 1.15
N GLU A 17 4.73 11.12 0.51
CA GLU A 17 4.27 12.23 -0.36
C GLU A 17 3.67 11.70 -1.67
N GLU A 18 4.26 10.62 -2.20
CA GLU A 18 3.78 9.94 -3.39
C GLU A 18 2.78 8.82 -3.05
N LYS A 19 1.98 8.41 -4.04
CA LYS A 19 1.08 7.28 -3.87
C LYS A 19 1.90 6.01 -3.63
N LEU A 20 1.63 5.33 -2.51
CA LEU A 20 2.21 4.02 -2.22
C LEU A 20 1.77 3.00 -3.29
N ASP A 21 2.75 2.27 -3.83
CA ASP A 21 2.56 1.15 -4.76
C ASP A 21 3.53 -0.01 -4.44
N SER A 22 3.40 -1.14 -5.14
CA SER A 22 4.22 -2.33 -4.91
C SER A 22 5.67 -2.22 -5.42
N LYS A 23 6.03 -1.12 -6.09
CA LYS A 23 7.37 -0.86 -6.64
C LYS A 23 8.15 0.15 -5.80
N ASN A 24 7.46 1.04 -5.07
CA ASN A 24 8.07 2.05 -4.21
C ASN A 24 8.04 1.70 -2.71
N ALA A 25 7.45 0.56 -2.34
CA ALA A 25 7.47 0.02 -0.99
C ALA A 25 7.96 -1.44 -0.95
N GLN A 26 8.54 -1.85 0.18
CA GLN A 26 8.95 -3.24 0.41
C GLN A 26 8.57 -3.67 1.82
N LEU A 27 7.91 -4.83 1.93
CA LEU A 27 7.55 -5.44 3.20
C LEU A 27 8.50 -6.58 3.54
N SER A 28 8.86 -6.67 4.82
CA SER A 28 9.56 -7.83 5.37
C SER A 28 8.91 -8.22 6.70
N SER A 29 8.98 -9.50 7.04
CA SER A 29 8.45 -10.03 8.28
C SER A 29 9.45 -10.95 8.95
N VAL A 30 9.39 -11.01 10.28
CA VAL A 30 10.16 -11.94 11.08
C VAL A 30 9.18 -12.78 11.89
N THR A 31 9.17 -14.09 11.63
CA THR A 31 8.29 -15.02 12.35
C THR A 31 9.09 -16.17 12.94
N LYS A 32 8.53 -16.85 13.94
CA LYS A 32 9.17 -18.03 14.54
C LYS A 32 9.35 -19.17 13.54
N GLU A 33 8.39 -19.32 12.62
CA GLU A 33 8.35 -20.43 11.66
C GLU A 33 9.25 -20.18 10.44
N HIS A 34 9.25 -18.96 9.91
CA HIS A 34 9.93 -18.64 8.65
C HIS A 34 11.15 -17.71 8.81
N GLY A 35 11.48 -17.30 10.03
CA GLY A 35 12.56 -16.35 10.28
C GLY A 35 12.29 -15.01 9.59
N PHE A 36 13.37 -14.34 9.16
CA PHE A 36 13.29 -13.11 8.36
C PHE A 36 12.99 -13.44 6.90
N LYS A 37 11.94 -12.82 6.36
CA LYS A 37 11.53 -12.96 4.96
C LYS A 37 11.23 -11.58 4.36
N ILE A 38 11.69 -11.36 3.14
CA ILE A 38 11.30 -10.21 2.30
C ILE A 38 10.21 -10.69 1.34
N TYR A 39 9.18 -9.87 1.15
CA TYR A 39 8.06 -10.18 0.25
C TYR A 39 8.55 -10.00 -1.19
N ASN A 40 8.24 -10.96 -2.05
CA ASN A 40 8.50 -10.82 -3.48
C ASN A 40 7.47 -9.89 -4.16
N ASP A 41 7.69 -9.56 -5.43
CA ASP A 41 6.82 -8.65 -6.19
C ASP A 41 5.35 -9.07 -6.21
N GLN A 42 5.08 -10.38 -6.28
CA GLN A 42 3.71 -10.90 -6.30
C GLN A 42 3.04 -10.77 -4.93
N GLU A 43 3.79 -11.07 -3.86
CA GLU A 43 3.32 -10.93 -2.49
C GLU A 43 3.08 -9.45 -2.15
N MET A 44 3.98 -8.55 -2.54
CA MET A 44 3.80 -7.11 -2.36
C MET A 44 2.59 -6.58 -3.13
N ALA A 45 2.42 -6.97 -4.39
CA ALA A 45 1.26 -6.57 -5.18
C ALA A 45 -0.06 -7.00 -4.52
N ALA A 46 -0.12 -8.24 -4.02
CA ALA A 46 -1.32 -8.76 -3.36
C ALA A 46 -1.68 -8.01 -2.07
N VAL A 47 -0.69 -7.60 -1.27
CA VAL A 47 -0.95 -6.86 -0.02
C VAL A 47 -1.36 -5.41 -0.33
N VAL A 48 -0.77 -4.77 -1.33
CA VAL A 48 -1.16 -3.43 -1.78
C VAL A 48 -2.57 -3.43 -2.37
N GLU A 49 -2.94 -4.43 -3.16
CA GLU A 49 -4.32 -4.58 -3.68
C GLU A 49 -5.34 -4.72 -2.54
N LYS A 50 -5.02 -5.52 -1.51
CA LYS A 50 -5.86 -5.63 -0.29
C LYS A 50 -5.97 -4.30 0.45
N LEU A 51 -4.91 -3.50 0.49
CA LEU A 51 -4.92 -2.16 1.10
C LEU A 51 -5.89 -1.24 0.36
N GLU A 52 -5.82 -1.21 -0.98
CA GLU A 52 -6.70 -0.38 -1.82
C GLU A 52 -8.16 -0.83 -1.72
N ALA A 53 -8.43 -2.14 -1.67
CA ALA A 53 -9.79 -2.67 -1.52
C ALA A 53 -10.44 -2.31 -0.17
N GLN A 54 -9.64 -2.04 0.87
CA GLN A 54 -10.11 -1.63 2.20
C GLN A 54 -10.18 -0.11 2.38
N ALA A 55 -9.52 0.67 1.52
CA ALA A 55 -9.72 2.10 1.46
C ALA A 55 -11.08 2.34 0.78
N GLY A 56 -12.06 2.82 1.54
CA GLY A 56 -13.37 3.15 0.99
C GLY A 56 -13.28 4.18 -0.15
N PRO A 57 -14.37 4.40 -0.92
CA PRO A 57 -14.40 5.28 -2.10
C PRO A 57 -14.08 6.77 -1.84
N ASP A 58 -13.74 7.16 -0.61
CA ASP A 58 -13.45 8.54 -0.23
C ASP A 58 -11.99 8.98 -0.50
N GLU A 59 -11.07 8.05 -0.83
CA GLU A 59 -9.64 8.37 -0.95
C GLU A 59 -9.09 8.38 -2.40
N THR A 60 -9.93 8.15 -3.42
CA THR A 60 -9.51 8.18 -4.85
C THR A 60 -9.95 9.44 -5.60
N ALA A 61 -10.61 10.38 -4.94
CA ALA A 61 -11.12 11.61 -5.57
C ALA A 61 -10.17 12.81 -5.39
N THR A 62 -8.91 12.71 -5.83
CA THR A 62 -8.14 13.91 -6.18
C THR A 62 -7.33 13.66 -7.45
N ALA A 63 -7.43 14.61 -8.39
CA ALA A 63 -6.69 14.75 -9.65
C ALA A 63 -7.29 14.11 -10.93
N THR A 64 -8.43 14.65 -11.39
CA THR A 64 -8.55 15.18 -12.77
C THR A 64 -9.59 16.31 -12.81
N ALA A 65 -9.25 17.47 -12.24
CA ALA A 65 -9.89 18.72 -12.63
C ALA A 65 -8.98 19.34 -13.70
N THR A 66 -9.18 18.95 -14.96
CA THR A 66 -8.66 19.71 -16.09
C THR A 66 -9.48 20.99 -16.14
N ASP A 67 -8.84 22.09 -15.75
CA ASP A 67 -9.34 23.46 -15.85
C ASP A 67 -9.80 23.75 -17.29
N PRO A 68 -11.07 24.14 -17.54
CA PRO A 68 -11.51 24.54 -18.86
C PRO A 68 -11.69 26.06 -18.91
N LEU A 69 -10.62 26.86 -18.86
CA LEU A 69 -10.67 28.28 -19.20
C LEU A 69 -9.32 28.81 -19.69
N GLU A 70 -8.98 28.57 -20.97
CA GLU A 70 -8.36 29.55 -21.89
C GLU A 70 -8.79 29.26 -23.34
#